data_AF-A0A8T9Q6L2-F1
#
_entry.id   AF-A0A8T9Q6L2-F1
#
_cell.length_a   1.000
_cell.length_b   1.000
_cell.length_c   1.000
_cell.angle_alpha   90.00
_cell.angle_beta   90.00
_cell.angle_gamma   90.00
#
_symmetry.space_group_name_H-M   'P 1'
#
loop_
_entity.id
_entity.type
_entity.pdbx_description
1 polymer ?
#
loop_
_entity_poly.entity_id
_entity_poly.type
_entity_poly.pdbx_seq_one_letter_code
_entity_poly.pdbx_strand_id
1 'polypeptide(L)'
;MRNRFAFQPRYFLFWLVYFVITKAAFLLYHFPKTAQLPAGSVARIFGYGLRLDASATAYLSVIPFLVFVIGSALPARWFPRRLLAFYSAVIGVVVACFTVADLDLYRAWGFRLDATPLQYLNSPGEMAASAGSAPLLLLTSILAGLLVLGWWLYKKLVGPIPELPPHFGRGRAVLASVLYLALLIVPLRGGCSRFPSTRATCTSAPSPLLTMRP
;
A
#
# COMPACT_ATOMS: atom_id res chain seq x y z
N MET A 1 11.91 -2.91 -27.75
CA MET A 1 11.67 -4.30 -27.30
C MET A 1 11.36 -4.28 -25.80
N ARG A 2 10.19 -4.75 -25.33
CA ARG A 2 9.89 -4.79 -23.89
C ARG A 2 10.53 -6.04 -23.29
N ASN A 3 11.44 -5.86 -22.33
CA ASN A 3 12.03 -6.97 -21.58
C ASN A 3 11.03 -7.55 -20.57
N ARG A 4 10.87 -8.87 -20.55
CA ARG A 4 10.03 -9.58 -19.58
C ARG A 4 10.45 -9.35 -18.13
N PHE A 5 11.75 -9.14 -17.90
CA PHE A 5 12.32 -8.82 -16.58
C PHE A 5 11.95 -7.44 -16.05
N ALA A 6 11.47 -6.54 -16.91
CA ALA A 6 10.99 -5.25 -16.45
C ALA A 6 9.64 -5.36 -15.73
N PHE A 7 8.96 -6.52 -15.76
CA PHE A 7 7.67 -6.70 -15.08
C PHE A 7 7.76 -6.45 -13.57
N GLN A 8 8.65 -7.16 -12.87
CA GLN A 8 8.81 -7.05 -11.41
C GLN A 8 9.09 -5.62 -10.95
N PRO A 9 10.11 -4.90 -11.46
CA PRO A 9 10.35 -3.52 -11.07
C PRO A 9 9.22 -2.56 -11.47
N ARG A 10 8.56 -2.76 -12.61
CA ARG A 10 7.39 -1.95 -13.01
C ARG A 10 6.18 -2.19 -12.11
N TYR A 11 5.97 -3.43 -11.68
CA TYR A 11 4.91 -3.81 -10.77
C TYR A 11 5.12 -3.19 -9.39
N PHE A 12 6.35 -3.23 -8.88
CA PHE A 12 6.71 -2.53 -7.65
C PHE A 12 6.51 -1.02 -7.79
N LEU A 13 6.99 -0.42 -8.89
CA LEU A 13 6.82 1.00 -9.14
C LEU A 13 5.34 1.42 -9.27
N PHE A 14 4.50 0.57 -9.86
CA PHE A 14 3.05 0.80 -9.95
C PHE A 14 2.43 1.00 -8.56
N TRP A 15 2.66 0.06 -7.65
CA TRP A 15 2.13 0.13 -6.29
C TRP A 15 2.69 1.33 -5.53
N LEU A 16 3.99 1.60 -5.66
CA LEU A 16 4.64 2.72 -5.01
C LEU A 16 4.03 4.07 -5.47
N VAL A 17 3.86 4.25 -6.77
CA VAL A 17 3.22 5.45 -7.34
C VAL A 17 1.76 5.55 -6.89
N TYR A 18 1.03 4.42 -6.86
CA TYR A 18 -0.35 4.40 -6.40
C TYR A 18 -0.48 4.85 -4.94
N PHE A 19 0.40 4.38 -4.04
CA PHE A 19 0.40 4.83 -2.65
C PHE A 19 0.78 6.31 -2.48
N VAL A 20 1.70 6.82 -3.30
CA VAL A 20 2.01 8.26 -3.32
C VAL A 20 0.78 9.06 -3.76
N ILE A 21 0.02 8.58 -4.74
CA ILE A 21 -1.21 9.23 -5.20
C ILE A 21 -2.30 9.19 -4.12
N THR A 22 -2.55 8.06 -3.47
CA THR A 22 -3.57 7.98 -2.40
C THR A 22 -3.21 8.89 -1.22
N LYS A 23 -1.92 9.01 -0.89
CA LYS A 23 -1.41 9.96 0.10
C LYS A 23 -1.59 11.42 -0.33
N ALA A 24 -1.33 11.74 -1.58
CA ALA A 24 -1.58 13.08 -2.12
C ALA A 24 -3.08 13.42 -2.10
N ALA A 25 -3.94 12.47 -2.47
CA ALA A 25 -5.39 12.62 -2.37
C ALA A 25 -5.83 12.88 -0.92
N PHE A 26 -5.24 12.21 0.06
CA PHE A 26 -5.49 12.45 1.48
C PHE A 26 -5.13 13.88 1.92
N LEU A 27 -3.95 14.36 1.54
CA LEU A 27 -3.52 15.72 1.87
C LEU A 27 -4.37 16.79 1.15
N LEU A 28 -4.78 16.52 -0.09
CA LEU A 28 -5.63 17.42 -0.86
C LEU A 28 -7.04 17.51 -0.27
N TYR A 29 -7.62 16.38 0.13
CA TYR A 29 -8.93 16.36 0.78
C TYR A 29 -8.91 17.13 2.11
N HIS A 30 -7.79 17.07 2.84
CA HIS A 30 -7.57 17.80 4.08
C HIS A 30 -6.71 19.07 3.88
N PHE A 31 -6.83 19.73 2.72
CA PHE A 31 -6.03 20.90 2.38
C PHE A 31 -6.07 22.02 3.45
N PRO A 32 -7.22 22.37 4.06
CA PRO A 32 -7.26 23.41 5.09
C PRO A 32 -6.37 23.10 6.31
N LYS A 33 -6.32 21.83 6.73
CA LYS A 33 -5.44 21.37 7.82
C LYS A 33 -3.98 21.27 7.36
N THR A 34 -3.76 20.87 6.10
CA THR A 34 -2.43 20.74 5.51
C THR A 34 -1.74 22.10 5.29
N ALA A 35 -2.50 23.14 4.95
CA ALA A 35 -1.99 24.49 4.73
C ALA A 35 -1.47 25.16 6.01
N GLN A 36 -1.88 24.69 7.19
CA GLN A 36 -1.40 25.17 8.48
C GLN A 36 -0.02 24.59 8.86
N LEU A 37 0.49 23.62 8.09
CA LEU A 37 1.78 23.00 8.38
C LEU A 37 2.95 23.92 7.99
N PRO A 38 4.06 23.91 8.75
CA PRO A 38 5.27 24.64 8.40
C PRO A 38 5.78 24.27 7.00
N ALA A 39 6.36 25.26 6.29
CA ALA A 39 6.94 25.06 4.96
C ALA A 39 7.94 23.88 4.96
N GLY A 40 7.81 22.99 3.97
CA GLY A 40 8.63 21.79 3.85
C GLY A 40 8.15 20.56 4.64
N SER A 41 7.14 20.68 5.50
CA SER A 41 6.55 19.52 6.21
C SER A 41 5.92 18.53 5.23
N VAL A 42 5.27 19.01 4.17
CA VAL A 42 4.70 18.16 3.11
C VAL A 42 5.78 17.32 2.43
N ALA A 43 6.91 17.93 2.05
CA ALA A 43 8.02 17.21 1.45
C ALA A 43 8.61 16.14 2.40
N ARG A 44 8.68 16.42 3.70
CA ARG A 44 9.08 15.45 4.73
C ARG A 44 8.07 14.31 4.86
N ILE A 45 6.76 14.60 4.84
CA ILE A 45 5.70 13.57 4.88
C ILE A 45 5.87 12.59 3.71
N PHE A 46 6.11 13.09 2.50
CA PHE A 46 6.37 12.23 1.35
C PHE A 46 7.72 11.51 1.47
N GLY A 47 8.80 12.20 1.85
CA GLY A 47 10.13 11.61 1.97
C GLY A 47 10.21 10.48 3.00
N TYR A 48 9.77 10.73 4.24
CA TYR A 48 9.74 9.71 5.29
C TYR A 48 8.67 8.66 5.02
N GLY A 49 7.50 9.06 4.50
CA GLY A 49 6.42 8.16 4.17
C GLY A 49 6.73 7.21 3.02
N LEU A 50 7.65 7.57 2.11
CA LEU A 50 8.02 6.72 0.97
C LEU A 50 8.65 5.40 1.43
N ARG A 51 9.36 5.39 2.57
CA ARG A 51 9.90 4.15 3.15
C ARG A 51 8.79 3.20 3.58
N LEU A 52 7.76 3.73 4.25
CA LEU A 52 6.59 2.96 4.66
C LEU A 52 5.80 2.44 3.45
N ASP A 53 5.61 3.30 2.44
CA ASP A 53 4.94 2.90 1.19
C ASP A 53 5.73 1.82 0.45
N ALA A 54 7.06 1.89 0.46
CA ALA A 54 7.93 0.87 -0.12
C ALA A 54 7.82 -0.47 0.62
N SER A 55 7.73 -0.46 1.95
CA SER A 55 7.46 -1.67 2.74
C SER A 55 6.10 -2.27 2.42
N ALA A 56 5.03 -1.47 2.42
CA ALA A 56 3.68 -1.92 2.05
C ALA A 56 3.63 -2.48 0.63
N THR A 57 4.28 -1.79 -0.31
CA THR A 57 4.44 -2.25 -1.70
C THR A 57 5.16 -3.59 -1.78
N ALA A 58 6.20 -3.79 -0.97
CA ALA A 58 6.93 -5.05 -0.91
C ALA A 58 6.03 -6.19 -0.45
N TYR A 59 5.26 -5.99 0.64
CA TYR A 59 4.28 -6.99 1.12
C TYR A 59 3.29 -7.39 0.03
N LEU A 60 2.69 -6.43 -0.69
CA LEU A 60 1.76 -6.70 -1.79
C LEU A 60 2.43 -7.36 -3.00
N SER A 61 3.73 -7.13 -3.19
CA SER A 61 4.48 -7.66 -4.34
C SER A 61 5.01 -9.07 -4.13
N VAL A 62 5.08 -9.58 -2.89
CA VAL A 62 5.57 -10.93 -2.59
C VAL A 62 4.80 -12.00 -3.36
N ILE A 63 3.46 -11.98 -3.30
CA ILE A 63 2.62 -12.98 -3.97
C ILE A 63 2.78 -12.92 -5.50
N PRO A 64 2.64 -11.76 -6.17
CA PRO A 64 2.90 -11.61 -7.60
C PRO A 64 4.30 -12.06 -8.02
N PHE A 65 5.33 -11.77 -7.21
CA PHE A 65 6.71 -12.15 -7.54
C PHE A 65 6.92 -13.66 -7.40
N LEU A 66 6.35 -14.31 -6.38
CA LEU A 66 6.36 -15.76 -6.24
C LEU A 66 5.67 -16.44 -7.43
N VAL A 67 4.47 -15.95 -7.81
CA VAL A 67 3.75 -16.42 -9.00
C VAL A 67 4.59 -16.22 -10.27
N PHE A 68 5.32 -15.10 -10.37
CA PHE A 68 6.20 -14.83 -11.50
C PHE A 68 7.41 -15.77 -11.57
N VAL A 69 8.00 -16.14 -10.43
CA VAL A 69 9.09 -17.13 -10.33
C VAL A 69 8.61 -18.49 -10.84
N ILE A 70 7.49 -18.98 -10.31
CA ILE A 70 6.89 -20.27 -10.73
C ILE A 70 6.51 -20.23 -12.21
N GLY A 71 5.86 -19.16 -12.66
CA GLY A 71 5.47 -18.97 -14.05
C GLY A 71 6.66 -18.85 -15.01
N SER A 72 7.85 -18.46 -14.53
CA SER A 72 9.07 -18.40 -15.34
C SER A 72 9.77 -19.75 -15.46
N ALA A 73 9.51 -20.69 -14.55
CA ALA A 73 9.93 -22.08 -14.67
C ALA A 73 9.05 -22.88 -15.64
N LEU A 74 7.78 -22.49 -15.79
CA LEU A 74 6.80 -23.13 -16.67
C LEU A 74 6.88 -22.63 -18.13
N PRO A 75 6.39 -23.40 -19.11
CA PRO A 75 6.24 -22.94 -20.49
C PRO A 75 5.31 -21.72 -20.58
N ALA A 76 5.58 -20.79 -21.51
CA ALA A 76 4.89 -19.50 -21.62
C ALA A 76 3.34 -19.61 -21.70
N ARG A 77 2.83 -20.71 -22.29
CA ARG A 77 1.38 -20.99 -22.40
C ARG A 77 0.67 -21.15 -21.04
N TRP A 78 1.39 -21.52 -19.99
CA TRP A 78 0.85 -21.72 -18.63
C TRP A 78 1.05 -20.49 -17.73
N PHE A 79 1.58 -19.38 -18.26
CA PHE A 79 1.88 -18.22 -17.44
C PHE A 79 0.58 -17.56 -16.92
N PRO A 80 0.39 -17.39 -15.60
CA PRO A 80 -0.91 -17.02 -15.01
C PRO A 80 -1.18 -15.50 -15.04
N ARG A 81 -1.25 -14.92 -16.24
CA ARG A 81 -1.47 -13.47 -16.46
C ARG A 81 -2.77 -12.97 -15.84
N ARG A 82 -3.84 -13.76 -16.00
CA ARG A 82 -5.19 -13.43 -15.49
C ARG A 82 -5.21 -13.40 -13.96
N LEU A 83 -4.50 -14.33 -13.31
CA LEU A 83 -4.38 -14.38 -11.86
C LEU A 83 -3.69 -13.12 -11.31
N LEU A 84 -2.59 -12.69 -11.94
CA LEU A 84 -1.88 -11.47 -11.54
C LEU A 84 -2.74 -10.22 -11.70
N ALA A 85 -3.46 -10.10 -12.82
CA ALA A 85 -4.37 -8.98 -13.06
C ALA A 85 -5.55 -8.98 -12.08
N PHE A 86 -6.15 -10.13 -11.82
CA PHE A 86 -7.22 -10.30 -10.85
C PHE A 86 -6.75 -9.94 -9.43
N TYR A 87 -5.61 -10.48 -8.99
CA TYR A 87 -5.00 -10.13 -7.70
C TYR A 87 -4.78 -8.62 -7.58
N SER A 88 -4.19 -8.00 -8.61
CA SER A 88 -3.91 -6.55 -8.60
C SER A 88 -5.20 -5.72 -8.53
N ALA A 89 -6.25 -6.15 -9.23
CA ALA A 89 -7.55 -5.49 -9.21
C ALA A 89 -8.21 -5.60 -7.82
N VAL A 90 -8.23 -6.80 -7.23
CA VAL A 90 -8.81 -7.03 -5.89
C VAL A 90 -8.08 -6.19 -4.84
N ILE A 91 -6.75 -6.25 -4.79
CA ILE A 91 -5.96 -5.45 -3.84
C ILE A 91 -6.15 -3.96 -4.13
N GLY A 92 -6.24 -3.54 -5.39
CA GLY A 92 -6.49 -2.15 -5.77
C GLY A 92 -7.80 -1.63 -5.21
N VAL A 93 -8.86 -2.44 -5.29
CA VAL A 93 -10.16 -2.14 -4.67
C VAL A 93 -10.04 -2.03 -3.15
N VAL A 94 -9.40 -2.99 -2.50
CA VAL A 94 -9.22 -2.98 -1.04
C VAL A 94 -8.47 -1.72 -0.59
N VAL A 95 -7.36 -1.37 -1.24
CA VAL A 95 -6.57 -0.17 -0.92
C VAL A 95 -7.38 1.12 -1.18
N ALA A 96 -8.16 1.18 -2.27
CA ALA A 96 -9.01 2.33 -2.55
C ALA A 96 -10.10 2.51 -1.48
N CYS A 97 -10.76 1.41 -1.09
CA CYS A 97 -11.75 1.41 -0.02
C CYS A 97 -11.15 1.87 1.32
N PHE A 98 -9.98 1.33 1.70
CA PHE A 98 -9.30 1.77 2.91
C PHE A 98 -8.91 3.25 2.85
N THR A 99 -8.47 3.73 1.70
CA THR A 99 -8.13 5.15 1.51
C THR A 99 -9.36 6.02 1.75
N VAL A 100 -10.50 5.69 1.14
CA VAL A 100 -11.74 6.46 1.29
C VAL A 100 -12.30 6.38 2.70
N ALA A 101 -12.24 5.21 3.35
CA ALA A 101 -12.60 5.06 4.75
C ALA A 101 -11.73 5.94 5.66
N ASP A 102 -10.42 5.99 5.41
CA ASP A 102 -9.49 6.84 6.15
C ASP A 102 -9.77 8.35 5.94
N LEU A 103 -10.23 8.76 4.75
CA LEU A 103 -10.63 10.15 4.48
C LEU A 103 -11.80 10.57 5.35
N ASP A 104 -12.86 9.76 5.39
CA ASP A 104 -14.06 10.11 6.17
C ASP A 104 -13.79 10.03 7.66
N LEU A 105 -13.02 9.03 8.10
CA LEU A 105 -12.66 8.87 9.51
C LEU A 105 -11.83 10.05 10.02
N TYR A 106 -10.84 10.49 9.25
CA TYR A 106 -10.02 11.65 9.64
C TYR A 106 -10.81 12.96 9.59
N ARG A 107 -11.81 13.07 8.70
CA ARG A 107 -12.76 14.19 8.70
C ARG A 107 -13.61 14.21 9.97
N ALA A 108 -14.19 13.06 10.31
CA ALA A 108 -15.09 12.92 11.43
C ALA A 108 -14.38 13.09 12.78
N TRP A 109 -13.27 12.39 12.98
CA TRP A 109 -12.65 12.22 14.31
C TRP A 109 -11.26 12.84 14.42
N GLY A 110 -10.66 13.29 13.32
CA GLY A 110 -9.33 13.91 13.33
C GLY A 110 -8.16 12.94 13.50
N PHE A 111 -8.43 11.63 13.58
CA PHE A 111 -7.42 10.57 13.64
C PHE A 111 -7.56 9.63 12.45
N ARG A 112 -6.44 9.08 11.97
CA ARG A 112 -6.42 8.09 10.88
C ARG A 112 -6.87 6.72 11.41
N LEU A 113 -7.06 5.76 10.50
CA LEU A 113 -7.33 4.35 10.83
C LEU A 113 -6.20 3.76 11.70
N ASP A 114 -6.38 3.83 13.02
CA ASP A 114 -5.63 3.10 14.05
C ASP A 114 -6.63 2.24 14.88
N ALA A 115 -6.16 1.58 15.93
CA ALA A 115 -7.01 0.80 16.83
C ALA A 115 -7.97 1.66 17.68
N THR A 116 -7.74 2.97 17.81
CA THR A 116 -8.60 3.90 18.56
C THR A 116 -10.02 3.95 17.99
N PRO A 117 -10.20 4.03 16.66
CA PRO A 117 -11.51 3.90 16.05
C PRO A 117 -12.31 2.64 16.44
N LEU A 118 -11.63 1.51 16.62
CA LEU A 118 -12.26 0.25 17.03
C LEU A 118 -12.79 0.30 18.46
N GLN A 119 -12.31 1.21 19.31
CA GLN A 119 -12.80 1.40 20.67
C GLN A 119 -14.18 2.10 20.69
N TYR A 120 -14.48 2.90 19.67
CA TYR A 120 -15.77 3.57 19.50
C TYR A 120 -16.83 2.69 18.82
N LEU A 121 -16.48 1.48 18.36
CA LEU A 121 -17.47 0.44 18.00
C LEU A 121 -18.37 0.06 19.19
N ASN A 122 -17.92 0.34 20.42
CA ASN A 122 -18.72 0.18 21.63
C ASN A 122 -19.85 1.22 21.77
N SER A 123 -19.84 2.29 20.96
CA SER A 123 -20.89 3.32 20.89
C SER A 123 -21.46 3.44 19.46
N PRO A 124 -22.24 2.45 18.99
CA PRO A 124 -22.73 2.37 17.62
C PRO A 124 -23.65 3.54 17.21
N GLY A 125 -24.31 4.19 18.17
CA GLY A 125 -25.14 5.38 17.89
C GLY A 125 -24.33 6.58 17.39
N GLU A 126 -23.18 6.85 18.00
CA GLU A 126 -22.28 7.94 17.60
C GLU A 126 -21.61 7.64 16.24
N MET A 127 -21.29 6.37 15.97
CA MET A 127 -20.78 5.95 14.66
C MET A 127 -21.82 6.12 13.54
N ALA A 128 -23.07 5.71 13.78
CA ALA A 128 -24.15 5.85 12.80
C ALA A 128 -24.50 7.32 12.53
N ALA A 129 -24.50 8.17 13.58
CA ALA A 129 -24.71 9.60 13.44
C ALA A 129 -23.58 10.27 12.63
N SER A 130 -22.33 9.87 12.87
CA SER A 130 -21.17 10.37 12.12
C SER A 130 -21.20 9.95 10.65
N ALA A 131 -21.52 8.68 10.37
CA ALA A 131 -21.68 8.15 9.01
C ALA A 131 -22.82 8.82 8.23
N GLY A 132 -23.90 9.24 8.92
CA GLY A 132 -25.00 9.98 8.31
C GLY A 132 -24.61 11.38 7.79
N SER A 133 -23.52 11.97 8.31
CA SER A 133 -22.97 13.25 7.85
C SER A 133 -21.93 13.11 6.74
N ALA A 134 -21.63 11.88 6.30
CA ALA A 134 -20.59 11.62 5.33
C ALA A 134 -20.95 12.25 3.98
N PRO A 135 -20.03 12.97 3.31
CA PRO A 135 -20.27 13.49 1.97
C PRO A 135 -20.20 12.34 0.95
N LEU A 136 -21.24 11.50 0.92
CA LEU A 136 -21.28 10.24 0.17
C LEU A 136 -20.97 10.42 -1.32
N LEU A 137 -21.52 11.47 -1.96
CA LEU A 137 -21.24 11.76 -3.37
C LEU A 137 -19.76 12.06 -3.64
N LEU A 138 -19.11 12.81 -2.75
CA LEU A 138 -17.69 13.12 -2.86
C LEU A 138 -16.84 11.86 -2.63
N LEU A 139 -17.10 11.11 -1.55
CA LEU A 139 -16.35 9.90 -1.22
C LEU A 139 -16.48 8.81 -2.30
N THR A 140 -17.69 8.62 -2.84
CA THR A 140 -17.93 7.69 -3.95
C THR A 140 -17.25 8.16 -5.25
N SER A 141 -17.22 9.46 -5.53
CA SER A 141 -16.47 10.01 -6.67
C SER A 141 -14.96 9.80 -6.53
N ILE A 142 -14.40 9.97 -5.33
CA ILE A 142 -12.99 9.73 -5.04
C ILE A 142 -12.66 8.24 -5.18
N LEU A 143 -13.53 7.36 -4.66
CA LEU A 143 -13.39 5.91 -4.82
C LEU A 143 -13.34 5.54 -6.30
N ALA A 144 -14.32 5.98 -7.09
CA ALA A 144 -14.37 5.73 -8.53
C ALA A 144 -13.13 6.27 -9.24
N GLY A 145 -12.70 7.50 -8.91
CA GLY A 145 -11.50 8.11 -9.43
C GLY A 145 -10.23 7.30 -9.15
N LEU A 146 -10.05 6.83 -7.91
CA LEU A 146 -8.93 5.98 -7.51
C LEU A 146 -8.93 4.64 -8.24
N LEU A 147 -10.09 4.00 -8.40
CA LEU A 147 -10.21 2.74 -9.14
C LEU A 147 -9.86 2.90 -10.62
N VAL A 148 -10.42 3.92 -11.28
CA VAL A 148 -10.14 4.22 -12.70
C VAL A 148 -8.66 4.56 -12.89
N LEU A 149 -8.12 5.42 -12.04
CA LEU A 149 -6.72 5.82 -12.08
C LEU A 149 -5.78 4.65 -11.81
N GLY A 150 -6.08 3.82 -10.79
CA GLY A 150 -5.31 2.62 -10.47
C GLY A 150 -5.29 1.63 -11.62
N TRP A 151 -6.43 1.38 -12.26
CA TRP A 151 -6.51 0.50 -13.43
C TRP A 151 -5.78 1.06 -14.65
N TRP A 152 -5.89 2.37 -14.89
CA TRP A 152 -5.14 3.06 -15.95
C TRP A 152 -3.63 2.98 -15.70
N LEU A 153 -3.19 3.24 -14.47
CA LEU A 153 -1.79 3.19 -14.06
C LEU A 153 -1.23 1.77 -14.17
N TYR A 154 -2.01 0.75 -13.78
CA TYR A 154 -1.66 -0.66 -13.96
C TYR A 154 -1.41 -0.99 -15.43
N LYS A 155 -2.33 -0.62 -16.34
CA LYS A 155 -2.15 -0.85 -17.78
C LYS A 155 -0.94 -0.10 -18.35
N LYS A 156 -0.69 1.12 -17.90
CA LYS A 156 0.39 1.98 -18.39
C LYS A 156 1.77 1.53 -17.90
N LEU A 157 1.91 1.26 -16.60
CA LEU A 157 3.20 0.91 -15.99
C LEU A 157 3.53 -0.58 -16.11
N VAL A 158 2.58 -1.46 -15.79
CA VAL A 158 2.80 -2.92 -15.84
C VAL A 158 2.67 -3.41 -17.28
N GLY A 159 1.52 -3.12 -17.89
CA GLY A 159 1.16 -3.52 -19.25
C GLY A 159 1.23 -5.05 -19.49
N PRO A 160 1.09 -5.51 -20.76
CA PRO A 160 1.20 -6.93 -21.08
C PRO A 160 2.60 -7.48 -20.85
N ILE A 161 2.69 -8.68 -20.28
CA ILE A 161 3.96 -9.35 -20.02
C ILE A 161 4.54 -9.87 -21.36
N PRO A 162 5.70 -9.40 -21.84
CA PRO A 162 6.29 -9.92 -23.08
C PRO A 162 6.63 -11.40 -22.96
N GLU A 163 6.75 -12.12 -24.09
CA GLU A 163 7.26 -13.49 -24.06
C GLU A 163 8.76 -13.53 -23.70
N LEU A 164 9.24 -14.70 -23.28
CA LEU A 164 10.65 -14.88 -22.95
C LEU A 164 11.48 -14.73 -24.25
N PRO A 165 12.52 -13.88 -24.32
CA PRO A 165 13.35 -13.80 -25.52
C PRO A 165 13.98 -15.16 -25.85
N PRO A 166 14.07 -15.57 -27.13
CA PRO A 166 14.59 -16.89 -27.52
C PRO A 166 16.01 -17.16 -26.99
N HIS A 167 16.84 -16.12 -26.91
CA HIS A 167 18.23 -16.18 -26.45
C HIS A 167 18.38 -16.23 -24.93
N PHE A 168 17.30 -15.98 -24.18
CA PHE A 168 17.35 -15.93 -22.72
C PHE A 168 16.86 -17.26 -22.16
N GLY A 169 17.80 -18.16 -21.83
CA GLY A 169 17.48 -19.47 -21.26
C GLY A 169 16.62 -19.38 -19.98
N ARG A 170 15.73 -20.36 -19.79
CA ARG A 170 14.78 -20.40 -18.65
C ARG A 170 15.47 -20.30 -17.29
N GLY A 171 16.63 -20.92 -17.11
CA GLY A 171 17.38 -20.87 -15.85
C GLY A 171 17.81 -19.45 -15.46
N ARG A 172 18.27 -18.64 -16.42
CA ARG A 172 18.58 -17.22 -16.17
C ARG A 172 17.33 -16.43 -15.80
N ALA A 173 16.17 -16.81 -16.34
CA ALA A 173 14.91 -16.13 -16.06
C ALA A 173 14.42 -16.38 -14.64
N VAL A 174 14.50 -17.63 -14.21
CA VAL A 174 14.22 -18.03 -12.83
C VAL A 174 15.20 -17.32 -11.89
N LEU A 175 16.51 -17.36 -12.16
CA LEU A 175 17.52 -16.71 -11.33
C LEU A 175 17.26 -15.21 -11.16
N ALA A 176 17.00 -14.49 -12.26
CA ALA A 176 16.68 -13.06 -12.20
C ALA A 176 15.40 -12.80 -11.39
N SER A 177 14.36 -13.63 -11.58
CA SER A 177 13.10 -13.48 -10.85
C SER A 177 13.24 -13.73 -9.34
N VAL A 178 14.06 -14.71 -8.95
CA VAL A 178 14.39 -15.00 -7.55
C VAL A 178 15.21 -13.87 -6.95
N LEU A 179 16.15 -13.28 -7.69
CA LEU A 179 16.93 -12.14 -7.23
C LEU A 179 16.03 -10.93 -6.93
N TYR A 180 15.05 -10.64 -7.78
CA TYR A 180 14.06 -9.59 -7.51
C TYR A 180 13.14 -9.91 -6.33
N LEU A 181 12.79 -11.18 -6.13
CA LEU A 181 12.05 -11.61 -4.93
C LEU A 181 12.89 -11.40 -3.67
N ALA A 182 14.16 -11.78 -3.68
CA ALA A 182 15.09 -11.55 -2.57
C ALA A 182 15.29 -10.04 -2.30
N LEU A 183 15.30 -9.20 -3.34
CA LEU A 183 15.42 -7.75 -3.20
C LEU A 183 14.26 -7.13 -2.40
N LEU A 184 13.08 -7.76 -2.39
CA LEU A 184 11.94 -7.30 -1.56
C LEU A 184 12.25 -7.36 -0.05
N ILE A 185 13.23 -8.15 0.39
CA ILE A 185 13.64 -8.23 1.80
C ILE A 185 14.14 -6.87 2.32
N VAL A 186 14.76 -6.06 1.47
CA VAL A 186 15.29 -4.74 1.85
C VAL A 186 14.15 -3.79 2.30
N PRO A 187 13.14 -3.48 1.47
CA PRO A 187 12.01 -2.66 1.91
C PRO A 187 11.16 -3.33 2.99
N LEU A 188 11.08 -4.67 3.05
CA LEU A 188 10.38 -5.38 4.14
C LEU A 188 11.00 -5.09 5.53
N ARG A 189 12.33 -4.93 5.61
CA ARG A 189 13.03 -4.59 6.86
C ARG A 189 12.94 -3.10 7.23
N GLY A 190 12.64 -2.24 6.27
CA GLY A 190 12.57 -0.78 6.46
C GLY A 190 11.28 -0.27 7.12
N GLY A 191 10.30 -1.15 7.37
CA GLY A 191 8.99 -0.80 7.93
C GLY A 191 8.99 -0.43 9.42
N CYS A 192 10.10 -0.64 10.13
CA CYS A 192 10.26 -0.18 11.51
C CYS A 192 10.49 1.34 11.55
N SER A 193 9.44 2.11 11.30
CA SER A 193 9.40 3.52 11.64
C SER A 193 9.18 3.64 13.15
N ARG A 194 9.99 4.48 13.81
CA ARG A 194 9.98 4.75 15.27
C ARG A 194 8.77 5.57 15.72
N PHE A 195 7.55 5.14 15.42
CA PHE A 195 6.32 5.68 15.99
C PHE A 195 5.53 4.55 16.65
N PRO A 196 4.98 4.75 17.87
CA PRO A 196 4.50 3.68 18.71
C PRO A 196 3.09 3.26 18.30
N SER A 197 2.94 2.47 17.24
CA SER A 197 1.66 1.81 16.92
C SER A 197 1.59 0.38 17.49
N THR A 198 2.58 -0.04 18.28
CA THR A 198 2.53 -1.31 19.01
C THR A 198 3.02 -1.10 20.45
N ARG A 199 2.06 -1.01 21.38
CA ARG A 199 2.30 -1.18 22.82
C ARG A 199 2.91 -2.56 23.18
N ALA A 200 3.07 -3.45 22.19
CA ALA A 200 3.66 -4.78 22.35
C ALA A 200 5.20 -4.82 22.34
N THR A 201 5.89 -3.67 22.24
CA THR A 201 7.37 -3.63 22.23
C THR A 201 7.98 -3.04 23.51
N CYS A 202 7.34 -3.29 24.66
CA CYS A 202 7.97 -3.13 25.98
C CYS A 202 7.55 -4.30 26.90
N THR A 203 7.68 -5.54 26.42
CA THR A 203 7.64 -6.74 27.28
C THR A 203 9.05 -7.31 27.40
N SER A 204 10.00 -6.46 27.77
CA SER A 204 11.32 -6.89 28.25
C SER A 204 11.96 -5.78 29.09
N ALA A 205 11.28 -5.39 30.15
CA ALA A 205 11.91 -4.77 31.30
C ALA A 205 11.37 -5.51 32.53
N PRO A 206 12.20 -6.27 33.26
CA PRO A 206 11.80 -6.84 34.53
C PRO A 206 11.83 -5.70 35.56
N SER A 207 10.68 -5.36 36.14
CA SER A 207 10.48 -5.31 37.60
C SER A 207 9.20 -4.52 37.94
N PRO A 208 8.29 -5.10 38.75
CA PRO A 208 7.14 -4.40 39.31
C PRO A 208 7.54 -3.68 40.60
N LEU A 209 6.66 -2.77 41.04
CA LEU A 209 6.61 -2.09 42.36
C LEU A 209 7.39 -0.78 42.51
N LEU A 210 6.72 0.14 43.22
CA LEU A 210 7.12 1.48 43.70
C LEU A 210 6.85 2.58 42.66
N THR A 211 6.00 3.59 42.87
CA THR A 211 5.52 4.18 44.13
C THR A 211 4.25 4.99 43.87
N MET A 212 3.23 4.82 44.72
CA MET A 212 2.09 5.73 44.84
C MET A 212 2.54 7.03 45.51
N ARG A 213 2.10 8.18 44.96
CA ARG A 213 1.60 9.44 45.57
C ARG A 213 2.34 10.09 46.77
N PRO A 214 2.06 11.37 47.07
CA PRO A 214 1.13 12.32 46.43
C PRO A 214 1.79 13.32 45.49
#